data_AF-A0AAV5DEI6-F1
#
_entry.id   AF-A0AAV5DEI6-F1
#
_cell.length_a   1.000
_cell.length_b   1.000
_cell.length_c   1.000
_cell.angle_alpha   90.00
_cell.angle_beta   90.00
_cell.angle_gamma   90.00
#
_symmetry.space_group_name_H-M   'P 1'
#
loop_
_entity.id
_entity.type
_entity.pdbx_description
1 polymer ?
#
loop_
_entity_poly.entity_id
_entity_poly.type
_entity_poly.pdbx_seq_one_letter_code
_entity_poly.pdbx_strand_id
1 'polypeptide(L)'
;MKPPPGTTTIAAAVCALVAVSVASAVAAGGGEQPLSRIAIHRATVAPQPGAFVDASPALLGLGGKDREWVTLRYSNPKPSNDDWIGVFSPANFKYIS
;
A
#
# COMPACT_ATOMS: atom_id res chain seq x y z
N MET A 1 30.71 -38.25 2.38
CA MET A 1 29.87 -38.11 3.60
C MET A 1 28.53 -37.52 3.18
N LYS A 2 27.42 -38.21 3.48
CA LYS A 2 26.05 -37.87 3.08
C LYS A 2 25.36 -37.16 4.25
N PRO A 3 24.69 -36.01 4.06
CA PRO A 3 24.02 -35.30 5.15
C PRO A 3 22.83 -36.11 5.71
N PRO A 4 22.51 -35.96 7.01
CA PRO A 4 21.47 -36.74 7.68
C PRO A 4 20.06 -36.39 7.15
N PRO A 5 19.14 -37.38 7.06
CA PRO A 5 17.85 -37.28 6.35
C PRO A 5 16.78 -36.41 7.04
N GLY A 6 17.17 -35.54 7.98
CA GLY A 6 16.26 -34.64 8.71
C GLY A 6 16.48 -33.15 8.46
N THR A 7 17.53 -32.76 7.72
CA THR A 7 17.92 -31.33 7.61
C THR A 7 17.45 -30.65 6.32
N THR A 8 16.98 -31.42 5.33
CA THR A 8 16.60 -30.90 4.00
C THR A 8 15.10 -30.55 3.90
N THR A 9 14.29 -30.90 4.90
CA THR A 9 12.82 -30.76 4.80
C THR A 9 12.28 -29.46 5.41
N ILE A 10 13.07 -28.72 6.19
CA ILE A 10 12.62 -27.47 6.83
C ILE A 10 12.88 -26.25 5.94
N ALA A 11 13.88 -26.31 5.06
CA ALA A 11 14.16 -25.24 4.10
C ALA A 11 13.16 -25.20 2.92
N ALA A 12 12.55 -26.34 2.58
CA ALA A 12 11.54 -26.41 1.52
C ALA A 12 10.15 -25.92 1.98
N ALA A 13 9.86 -25.96 3.29
CA ALA A 13 8.55 -25.60 3.83
C ALA A 13 8.35 -24.09 4.05
N VAL A 14 9.43 -23.29 4.11
CA VAL A 14 9.35 -21.83 4.33
C VAL A 14 9.29 -21.06 3.01
N CYS A 15 9.70 -21.65 1.88
CA CYS A 15 9.67 -21.00 0.57
C CYS A 15 8.32 -21.10 -0.17
N ALA A 16 7.31 -21.78 0.40
CA ALA A 16 6.05 -22.10 -0.28
C ALA A 16 4.82 -21.36 0.27
N LEU A 17 5.00 -20.19 0.89
CA LEU A 17 3.89 -19.38 1.42
C LEU A 17 4.00 -17.91 1.02
N VAL A 18 4.18 -17.67 -0.28
CA VAL A 18 3.85 -16.37 -0.90
C VAL A 18 2.74 -16.64 -1.92
N ALA A 19 1.57 -17.02 -1.41
CA ALA A 19 0.37 -17.06 -2.21
C ALA A 19 -0.10 -15.62 -2.41
N VAL A 20 0.12 -15.11 -3.63
CA VAL A 20 -0.40 -13.84 -4.12
C VAL A 20 -1.93 -13.86 -4.00
N SER A 21 -2.49 -13.11 -3.04
CA SER A 21 -3.92 -12.86 -2.98
C SER A 21 -4.28 -11.71 -3.93
N VAL A 22 -4.59 -12.03 -5.18
CA VAL A 22 -5.34 -11.11 -6.04
C VAL A 22 -6.78 -11.15 -5.57
N ALA A 23 -7.21 -10.15 -4.81
CA ALA A 23 -8.62 -10.00 -4.46
C ALA A 23 -9.37 -9.51 -5.70
N SER A 24 -10.19 -10.38 -6.29
CA SER A 24 -11.09 -10.07 -7.39
C SER A 24 -12.20 -9.14 -6.90
N ALA A 25 -12.24 -7.91 -7.42
CA ALA A 25 -13.39 -7.03 -7.23
C ALA A 25 -14.58 -7.63 -7.98
N VAL A 26 -15.57 -8.13 -7.25
CA VAL A 26 -16.86 -8.53 -7.80
C VAL A 26 -17.55 -7.26 -8.28
N ALA A 27 -17.75 -7.17 -9.60
CA ALA A 27 -18.47 -6.08 -10.23
C ALA A 27 -19.95 -6.17 -9.84
N ALA A 28 -20.38 -5.30 -8.94
CA ALA A 28 -21.79 -5.04 -8.68
C ALA A 28 -22.15 -3.64 -9.20
N GLY A 29 -22.69 -3.60 -10.43
CA GLY A 29 -23.45 -2.48 -10.96
C GLY A 29 -22.65 -1.29 -11.52
N GLY A 30 -22.68 -1.13 -12.85
CA GLY A 30 -22.51 0.17 -13.51
C GLY A 30 -21.14 0.84 -13.40
N GLY A 31 -20.15 0.31 -14.14
CA GLY A 31 -19.18 1.05 -14.99
C GLY A 31 -18.35 2.23 -14.46
N GLU A 32 -18.47 2.63 -13.21
CA GLU A 32 -17.77 3.81 -12.70
C GLU A 32 -16.48 3.39 -11.99
N GLN A 33 -15.35 3.88 -12.49
CA GLN A 33 -14.05 3.60 -11.91
C GLN A 33 -14.06 4.03 -10.42
N PRO A 34 -13.68 3.16 -9.47
CA PRO A 34 -13.76 3.48 -8.03
C PRO A 34 -13.09 4.81 -7.63
N LEU A 35 -12.05 5.24 -8.35
CA LEU A 35 -11.36 6.52 -8.09
C LEU A 35 -12.01 7.72 -8.78
N SER A 36 -12.91 7.55 -9.76
CA SER A 36 -13.56 8.68 -10.44
C SER A 36 -14.42 9.53 -9.48
N ARG A 37 -14.85 8.93 -8.37
CA ARG A 37 -15.62 9.57 -7.31
C ARG A 37 -14.76 10.37 -6.32
N ILE A 38 -13.43 10.24 -6.37
CA ILE A 38 -12.55 10.97 -5.48
C ILE A 38 -12.41 12.40 -6.00
N ALA A 39 -13.18 13.31 -5.41
CA ALA A 39 -13.06 14.74 -5.67
C ALA A 39 -11.82 15.31 -4.96
N ILE A 40 -10.62 15.00 -5.46
CA ILE A 40 -9.33 15.43 -4.86
C ILE A 40 -9.26 16.95 -4.70
N HIS A 41 -9.86 17.70 -5.65
CA HIS A 41 -9.95 19.16 -5.58
C HIS A 41 -10.78 19.70 -4.40
N ARG A 42 -11.58 18.84 -3.76
CA ARG A 42 -12.37 19.14 -2.55
C ARG A 42 -11.82 18.44 -1.30
N ALA A 43 -10.71 17.71 -1.41
CA ALA A 43 -10.12 17.07 -0.26
C ALA A 43 -9.65 18.14 0.73
N THR A 44 -9.85 17.87 2.01
CA THR A 44 -9.41 18.74 3.11
C THR A 44 -8.46 17.95 3.99
N VAL A 45 -7.40 18.59 4.50
CA VAL A 45 -6.55 17.96 5.53
C VAL A 45 -7.31 17.93 6.85
N ALA A 46 -8.10 16.89 7.04
CA ALA A 46 -8.83 16.64 8.28
C ALA A 46 -8.69 15.16 8.68
N PRO A 47 -7.48 14.71 9.07
CA PRO A 47 -7.33 13.37 9.63
C PRO A 47 -8.25 13.26 10.84
N GLN A 48 -9.10 12.23 10.88
CA GLN A 48 -9.82 11.90 12.10
C GLN A 48 -8.82 11.71 13.25
N PRO A 49 -9.17 12.13 14.48
CA PRO A 49 -8.25 11.98 15.61
C PRO A 49 -7.74 10.55 15.74
N GLY A 50 -6.42 10.37 15.71
CA GLY A 50 -5.76 9.06 15.82
C GLY A 50 -5.50 8.34 14.48
N ALA A 51 -5.93 8.87 13.34
CA ALA A 51 -5.50 8.36 12.03
C ALA A 51 -4.15 8.95 11.62
N PHE A 52 -3.33 8.14 10.94
CA PHE A 52 -2.03 8.57 10.40
C PHE A 52 -1.67 7.81 9.13
N VAL A 53 -0.79 8.41 8.32
CA VAL A 53 -0.09 7.79 7.18
C VAL A 53 1.34 8.33 7.18
N ASP A 54 2.31 7.44 7.25
CA ASP A 54 3.75 7.72 7.17
C ASP A 54 4.38 6.93 6.02
N ALA A 55 5.37 7.54 5.36
CA ALA A 55 6.12 6.93 4.26
C ALA A 55 7.62 6.90 4.59
N SER A 56 8.28 5.78 4.31
CA SER A 56 9.73 5.66 4.46
C SER A 56 10.37 4.81 3.35
N PRO A 57 11.62 5.11 2.94
CA PRO A 57 12.46 6.22 3.39
C PRO A 57 12.01 7.57 2.82
N ALA A 58 12.39 8.67 3.49
CA ALA A 58 12.04 10.04 3.07
C ALA A 58 12.85 10.54 1.85
N LEU A 59 13.99 9.91 1.56
CA LEU A 59 14.84 10.22 0.42
C LEU A 59 15.00 8.99 -0.46
N LEU A 60 14.74 9.16 -1.75
CA LEU A 60 14.92 8.17 -2.81
C LEU A 60 15.98 8.65 -3.80
N GLY A 61 16.42 7.76 -4.68
CA GLY A 61 17.38 8.00 -5.75
C GLY A 61 18.84 7.98 -5.34
N LEU A 62 19.17 7.43 -4.16
CA LEU A 62 20.55 7.35 -3.71
C LEU A 62 21.36 6.44 -4.67
N GLY A 63 22.48 6.97 -5.17
CA GLY A 63 23.32 6.28 -6.16
C GLY A 63 22.77 6.34 -7.59
N GLY A 64 21.90 7.29 -7.91
CA GLY A 64 21.38 7.49 -9.28
C GLY A 64 20.26 6.53 -9.68
N LYS A 65 19.60 5.90 -8.70
CA LYS A 65 18.42 5.07 -8.95
C LYS A 65 17.24 5.94 -9.35
N ASP A 66 16.45 5.48 -10.31
CA ASP A 66 15.23 6.13 -10.78
C ASP A 66 13.95 5.43 -10.29
N ARG A 67 14.09 4.28 -9.61
CA ARG A 67 13.00 3.48 -9.06
C ARG A 67 13.38 2.91 -7.71
N GLU A 68 12.55 3.13 -6.70
CA GLU A 68 12.73 2.60 -5.36
C GLU A 68 11.38 2.25 -4.70
N TRP A 69 11.44 1.37 -3.72
CA TRP A 69 10.29 1.00 -2.90
C TRP A 69 10.11 1.97 -1.74
N VAL A 70 8.86 2.29 -1.43
CA VAL A 70 8.47 3.05 -0.25
C VAL A 70 7.56 2.18 0.60
N THR A 71 7.85 2.10 1.90
CA THR A 71 7.00 1.45 2.89
C THR A 71 6.02 2.46 3.46
N LEU A 72 4.74 2.10 3.47
CA LEU A 72 3.71 2.90 4.13
C LEU A 72 3.32 2.27 5.46
N ARG A 73 3.28 3.10 6.51
CA ARG A 73 2.65 2.76 7.79
C ARG A 73 1.42 3.64 7.95
N TYR A 74 0.28 3.03 8.20
CA TYR A 74 -0.96 3.78 8.33
C TYR A 74 -1.86 3.13 9.37
N SER A 75 -2.78 3.93 9.91
CA SER A 75 -3.85 3.43 10.76
C SER A 75 -5.05 4.35 10.65
N ASN A 76 -6.23 3.74 10.75
CA ASN A 76 -7.51 4.41 10.82
C ASN A 76 -8.26 3.82 12.05
N PRO A 77 -8.60 4.62 13.08
CA PRO A 77 -9.39 4.16 14.23
C PRO A 77 -10.79 3.60 13.88
N LYS A 78 -11.31 3.94 12.69
CA LYS A 78 -12.59 3.48 12.15
C LYS A 78 -12.42 3.01 10.70
N PRO A 79 -11.78 1.86 10.46
CA PRO A 79 -11.47 1.41 9.11
C PRO A 79 -12.72 1.03 8.32
N SER A 80 -12.69 1.28 7.02
CA SER A 80 -13.70 0.81 6.06
C SER A 80 -13.05 0.02 4.93
N ASN A 81 -13.79 -0.89 4.32
CA ASN A 81 -13.37 -1.55 3.07
C ASN A 81 -13.24 -0.56 1.90
N ASP A 82 -13.83 0.63 2.04
CA ASP A 82 -13.77 1.70 1.06
C ASP A 82 -12.58 2.66 1.29
N ASP A 83 -11.74 2.41 2.31
CA ASP A 83 -10.54 3.22 2.56
C ASP A 83 -9.48 2.98 1.47
N TRP A 84 -8.82 4.05 1.03
CA TRP A 84 -7.77 4.00 0.01
C TRP A 84 -6.63 4.97 0.34
N ILE A 85 -5.45 4.74 -0.24
CA ILE A 85 -4.28 5.63 -0.13
C ILE A 85 -3.90 6.12 -1.52
N GLY A 86 -3.80 7.44 -1.69
CA GLY A 86 -3.35 8.07 -2.94
C GLY A 86 -1.92 8.59 -2.84
N VAL A 87 -1.16 8.48 -3.95
CA VAL A 87 0.20 9.04 -4.08
C VAL A 87 0.13 10.29 -4.95
N PHE A 88 0.65 11.41 -4.44
CA PHE A 88 0.59 12.70 -5.11
C PHE A 88 1.98 13.27 -5.36
N SER A 89 2.18 13.80 -6.57
CA SER A 89 3.35 14.58 -6.96
C SER A 89 2.87 15.75 -7.81
N PRO A 90 3.17 17.02 -7.44
CA PRO A 90 3.98 17.44 -6.28
C PRO A 90 3.33 17.11 -4.92
N ALA A 91 4.15 16.96 -3.88
CA ALA A 91 3.70 16.59 -2.52
C ALA A 91 2.77 17.64 -1.89
N ASN A 92 2.89 18.91 -2.30
CA ASN A 92 2.00 19.98 -1.90
C ASN A 92 0.94 20.18 -2.99
N PHE A 93 -0.25 19.62 -2.77
CA PHE A 93 -1.45 19.97 -3.53
C PHE A 93 -2.07 21.24 -2.92
N LYS A 94 -2.54 22.16 -3.76
CA LYS A 94 -3.33 23.28 -3.28
C LYS A 94 -4.77 22.80 -3.08
N TYR A 95 -5.26 22.85 -1.85
CA TYR A 95 -6.69 22.85 -1.59
C TYR A 95 -7.18 24.29 -1.59
N ILE A 96 -8.28 24.57 -2.28
CA ILE A 96 -8.92 25.89 -2.23
C ILE A 96 -9.56 25.99 -0.83
N SER A 97 -9.05 26.90 -0.01
CA SER A 97 -9.66 27.30 1.25
C SER A 97 -10.88 28.18 1.02
#